data_AF-A0A842M3F9-F1
#
_entry.id   AF-A0A842M3F9-F1
#
_cell.length_a   1.000
_cell.length_b   1.000
_cell.length_c   1.000
_cell.angle_alpha   90.00
_cell.angle_beta   90.00
_cell.angle_gamma   90.00
#
_symmetry.space_group_name_H-M   'P 1'
#
loop_
_entity.id
_entity.type
_entity.pdbx_description
1 polymer ?
#
loop_
_entity_poly.entity_id
_entity_poly.type
_entity_poly.pdbx_seq_one_letter_code
_entity_poly.pdbx_strand_id
1 'polypeptide(L)'
;MFAERGTPVRHLKKLLGFRKPSFGYALARKEPSGHLRKSPEKAEQLALKWFKEILKRDEPVGAKTSCPFYPCHFESQDCTFCFCPLYPCENKNLGEFVGKERKVWSCAGCDIVHRPEVAKELLRMMKEGRSRKEMMEWLFSIV
;
A
#
# COMPACT_ATOMS: atom_id res chain seq x y z
N MET A 1 25.32 -24.06 -2.23
CA MET A 1 25.40 -23.31 -3.51
C MET A 1 24.07 -22.58 -3.69
N PHE A 2 24.13 -21.25 -3.68
CA PHE A 2 22.96 -20.37 -3.62
C PHE A 2 22.26 -20.35 -4.99
N ALA A 3 21.00 -20.77 -5.03
CA ALA A 3 20.17 -20.66 -6.23
C ALA A 3 19.80 -19.18 -6.45
N GLU A 4 20.27 -18.61 -7.55
CA GLU A 4 19.93 -17.27 -8.04
C GLU A 4 18.43 -17.20 -8.34
N ARG A 5 17.65 -16.71 -7.38
CA ARG A 5 16.25 -16.34 -7.61
C ARG A 5 16.23 -15.03 -8.38
N GLY A 6 16.06 -15.14 -9.70
CA GLY A 6 15.93 -14.02 -10.62
C GLY A 6 14.93 -12.96 -10.14
N THR A 7 15.30 -11.70 -10.35
CA THR A 7 14.59 -10.48 -9.92
C THR A 7 13.05 -10.55 -10.03
N PRO A 8 12.29 -10.24 -8.95
CA PRO A 8 10.82 -10.37 -8.88
C PRO A 8 10.00 -9.49 -9.85
N VAL A 9 10.66 -8.54 -10.54
CA VAL A 9 10.01 -7.41 -11.24
C VAL A 9 9.05 -7.86 -12.35
N ARG A 10 9.29 -9.00 -13.01
CA ARG A 10 8.47 -9.47 -14.14
C ARG A 10 7.12 -10.07 -13.72
N HIS A 11 6.93 -10.37 -12.42
CA HIS A 11 5.74 -11.05 -11.91
C HIS A 11 4.88 -10.19 -10.98
N LEU A 12 5.11 -8.88 -10.90
CA LEU A 12 4.44 -7.98 -9.95
C LEU A 12 2.91 -8.10 -9.95
N LYS A 13 2.27 -8.26 -11.12
CA LYS A 13 0.81 -8.46 -11.24
C LYS A 13 0.31 -9.79 -10.65
N LYS A 14 1.11 -10.86 -10.78
CA LYS A 14 0.82 -12.21 -10.26
C LYS A 14 1.15 -12.32 -8.77
N LEU A 15 2.25 -11.68 -8.35
CA LEU A 15 2.76 -11.68 -6.98
C LEU A 15 1.87 -10.85 -6.04
N LEU A 16 1.33 -9.74 -6.53
CA LEU A 16 0.33 -8.93 -5.81
C LEU A 16 -1.11 -9.44 -5.97
N GLY A 17 -1.33 -10.50 -6.78
CA GLY A 17 -2.63 -11.16 -6.89
C GLY A 17 -3.79 -10.23 -7.25
N PHE A 18 -3.53 -9.17 -8.04
CA PHE A 18 -4.54 -8.16 -8.37
C PHE A 18 -5.66 -8.78 -9.24
N ARG A 19 -6.70 -9.33 -8.62
CA ARG A 19 -8.04 -9.29 -9.23
C ARG A 19 -8.38 -7.81 -9.33
N LYS A 20 -8.77 -7.33 -10.53
CA LYS A 20 -9.14 -5.93 -10.81
C LYS A 20 -9.65 -5.25 -9.54
N PRO A 21 -8.90 -4.34 -8.92
CA PRO A 21 -9.38 -3.74 -7.70
C PRO A 21 -10.59 -2.90 -8.10
N SER A 22 -11.71 -3.08 -7.41
CA SER A 22 -12.58 -1.95 -7.11
C SER A 22 -11.71 -0.98 -6.31
N PHE A 23 -10.92 -0.16 -7.03
CA PHE A 23 -9.99 0.81 -6.47
C PHE A 23 -10.82 1.87 -5.72
N GLY A 24 -11.18 1.54 -4.48
CA GLY A 24 -11.55 2.49 -3.46
C GLY A 24 -10.27 3.17 -3.02
N TYR A 25 -9.79 4.11 -3.83
CA TYR A 25 -9.12 5.25 -3.24
C TYR A 25 -10.13 5.87 -2.29
N ALA A 26 -10.00 5.57 -1.00
CA ALA A 26 -10.73 6.17 0.09
C ALA A 26 -10.31 7.64 0.29
N LEU A 27 -10.19 8.40 -0.80
CA LEU A 27 -9.96 9.84 -0.85
C LEU A 27 -10.76 10.41 -2.02
N ALA A 28 -12.08 10.23 -1.98
CA ALA A 28 -12.99 10.88 -2.93
C ALA A 28 -14.29 11.37 -2.27
N ARG A 29 -14.25 11.72 -0.96
CA ARG A 29 -15.32 12.49 -0.35
C ARG A 29 -14.76 13.64 0.49
N LYS A 30 -14.68 14.78 -0.20
CA LYS A 30 -14.61 16.19 0.25
C LYS A 30 -13.42 16.61 1.12
N GLU A 31 -12.47 17.32 0.50
CA GLU A 31 -11.66 18.37 1.13
C GLU A 31 -11.62 19.60 0.17
N PRO A 32 -11.59 20.85 0.67
CA PRO A 32 -11.86 22.08 -0.11
C PRO A 32 -10.69 22.54 -1.01
N SER A 33 -9.54 21.87 -0.98
CA SER A 33 -8.24 22.40 -1.44
C SER A 33 -7.84 22.04 -2.88
N GLY A 34 -8.78 21.58 -3.72
CA GLY A 34 -8.61 21.61 -5.18
C GLY A 34 -7.46 20.76 -5.77
N HIS A 35 -6.97 19.73 -5.08
CA HIS A 35 -5.89 18.88 -5.62
C HIS A 35 -6.41 17.71 -6.47
N LEU A 36 -5.79 17.54 -7.64
CA LEU A 36 -6.14 16.67 -8.77
C LEU A 36 -6.99 15.44 -8.44
N ARG A 37 -8.24 15.43 -8.94
CA ARG A 37 -8.99 14.18 -9.19
C ARG A 37 -8.23 13.38 -10.26
N LYS A 38 -7.47 12.37 -9.86
CA LYS A 38 -6.96 11.37 -10.80
C LYS A 38 -8.05 10.29 -10.92
N SER A 39 -8.34 9.87 -12.15
CA SER A 39 -9.24 8.73 -12.37
C SER A 39 -8.70 7.48 -11.68
N PRO A 40 -9.54 6.50 -11.33
CA PRO A 40 -9.10 5.25 -10.71
C PRO A 40 -7.95 4.57 -11.46
N GLU A 41 -7.97 4.59 -12.80
CA GLU A 41 -6.91 3.99 -13.63
C GLU A 41 -5.59 4.76 -13.48
N LYS A 42 -5.65 6.09 -13.45
CA LYS A 42 -4.45 6.93 -13.30
C LYS A 42 -3.82 6.76 -11.92
N ALA A 43 -4.64 6.56 -10.90
CA ALA A 43 -4.17 6.33 -9.55
C ALA A 43 -3.55 4.91 -9.41
N GLU A 44 -4.17 3.88 -10.00
CA GLU A 44 -3.57 2.54 -10.12
C GLU A 44 -2.19 2.58 -10.81
N GLN A 45 -2.08 3.28 -11.93
CA GLN A 45 -0.81 3.42 -12.65
C GLN A 45 0.28 4.06 -11.79
N LEU A 46 -0.07 5.04 -10.96
CA LEU A 46 0.86 5.67 -10.03
C LEU A 46 1.29 4.71 -8.93
N ALA A 47 0.36 3.93 -8.36
CA ALA A 47 0.69 2.91 -7.38
C ALA A 47 1.63 1.86 -7.98
N LEU A 48 1.33 1.34 -9.18
CA LEU A 48 2.19 0.38 -9.88
C LEU A 48 3.58 0.95 -10.18
N LYS A 49 3.66 2.21 -10.64
CA LYS A 49 4.95 2.89 -10.86
C LYS A 49 5.72 3.00 -9.54
N TRP A 50 5.05 3.40 -8.46
CA TRP A 50 5.64 3.53 -7.14
C TRP A 50 6.18 2.20 -6.62
N PHE A 51 5.38 1.12 -6.65
CA PHE A 51 5.81 -0.21 -6.24
C PHE A 51 7.00 -0.74 -7.04
N LYS A 52 7.04 -0.49 -8.36
CA LYS A 52 8.21 -0.86 -9.18
C LYS A 52 9.49 -0.18 -8.73
N GLU A 53 9.42 1.07 -8.25
CA GLU A 53 10.60 1.76 -7.74
C GLU A 53 10.97 1.30 -6.33
N ILE A 54 9.99 1.07 -5.44
CA ILE A 54 10.24 0.53 -4.09
C ILE A 54 10.96 -0.82 -4.17
N LEU A 55 10.50 -1.73 -5.03
CA LEU A 55 11.03 -3.09 -5.10
C LEU A 55 12.45 -3.19 -5.65
N LYS A 56 13.00 -2.10 -6.19
CA LYS A 56 14.42 -2.00 -6.56
C LYS A 56 15.31 -1.61 -5.38
N ARG A 57 14.72 -1.20 -4.25
CA ARG A 57 15.46 -0.71 -3.07
C ARG A 57 15.78 -1.86 -2.13
N ASP A 58 16.85 -1.67 -1.35
CA ASP A 58 17.21 -2.56 -0.25
C ASP A 58 16.58 -2.13 1.07
N GLU A 59 16.41 -0.83 1.26
CA GLU A 59 15.85 -0.24 2.47
C GLU A 59 14.57 0.55 2.19
N PRO A 60 13.70 0.71 3.22
CA PRO A 60 12.55 1.61 3.18
C PRO A 60 12.91 3.02 2.70
N VAL A 61 11.94 3.71 2.14
CA VAL A 61 12.06 5.10 1.72
C VAL A 61 12.10 6.03 2.94
N GLY A 62 11.44 5.67 4.04
CA GLY A 62 11.30 6.54 5.20
C GLY A 62 10.35 7.71 4.94
N ALA A 63 10.45 8.74 5.79
CA ALA A 63 9.61 9.93 5.71
C ALA A 63 9.88 10.75 4.45
N LYS A 64 8.80 11.30 3.87
CA LYS A 64 8.86 12.20 2.70
C LYS A 64 8.35 13.59 3.04
N THR A 65 9.13 14.35 3.78
CA THR A 65 8.78 15.72 4.21
C THR A 65 8.53 16.70 3.05
N SER A 66 9.06 16.42 1.85
CA SER A 66 8.81 17.23 0.65
C SER A 66 7.50 16.90 -0.08
N CYS A 67 6.74 15.90 0.37
CA CYS A 67 5.47 15.52 -0.23
C CYS A 67 4.37 16.50 0.21
N PRO A 68 3.52 17.03 -0.70
CA PRO A 68 2.43 17.94 -0.33
C PRO A 68 1.35 17.29 0.54
N PHE A 69 1.37 15.96 0.67
CA PHE A 69 0.47 15.19 1.53
C PHE A 69 1.13 14.75 2.84
N TYR A 70 2.36 15.18 3.13
CA TYR A 70 3.06 14.79 4.36
C TYR A 70 2.78 15.79 5.50
N PRO A 71 2.54 15.32 6.73
CA PRO A 71 2.21 13.93 7.09
C PRO A 71 0.78 13.59 6.65
N CYS A 72 0.54 12.36 6.19
CA CYS A 72 -0.83 11.93 5.87
C CYS A 72 -1.53 11.24 7.06
N HIS A 73 -0.77 10.75 8.04
CA HIS A 73 -1.28 10.17 9.29
C HIS A 73 -0.57 10.74 10.53
N PHE A 74 0.78 10.78 10.56
CA PHE A 74 1.54 11.24 11.73
C PHE A 74 2.97 11.70 11.35
N GLU A 75 3.61 12.48 12.23
CA GLU A 75 4.98 12.96 12.01
C GLU A 75 6.00 11.80 11.96
N SER A 76 7.03 11.93 11.13
CA SER A 76 8.06 10.89 10.93
C SER A 76 7.53 9.54 10.40
N GLN A 77 6.30 9.50 9.89
CA GLN A 77 5.75 8.32 9.22
C GLN A 77 6.62 7.82 8.06
N ASP A 78 6.64 6.51 7.85
CA ASP A 78 7.28 5.89 6.68
C ASP A 78 6.39 6.00 5.44
N CYS A 79 6.94 6.50 4.33
CA CYS A 79 6.22 6.71 3.08
C CYS A 79 6.57 5.67 2.00
N THR A 80 7.22 4.56 2.37
CA THR A 80 7.53 3.44 1.47
C THR A 80 6.25 2.94 0.84
N PHE A 81 5.25 2.59 1.64
CA PHE A 81 3.97 2.07 1.17
C PHE A 81 2.83 3.08 1.27
N CYS A 82 3.06 4.33 0.82
CA CYS A 82 2.00 5.35 0.67
C CYS A 82 0.74 4.83 -0.05
N PHE A 83 0.90 3.84 -0.93
CA PHE A 83 -0.21 3.00 -1.37
C PHE A 83 -0.08 1.65 -0.66
N CYS A 84 -1.11 1.27 0.10
CA CYS A 84 -1.11 0.00 0.83
C CYS A 84 -1.10 -1.17 -0.17
N PRO A 85 -0.09 -2.05 -0.15
CA PRO A 85 0.00 -3.20 -1.04
C PRO A 85 -1.03 -4.30 -0.71
N LEU A 86 -1.62 -4.23 0.48
CA LEU A 86 -2.59 -5.22 0.99
C LEU A 86 -4.03 -4.74 0.87
N TYR A 87 -4.28 -3.56 0.29
CA TYR A 87 -5.64 -3.07 0.07
C TYR A 87 -6.42 -3.95 -0.94
N PRO A 88 -7.72 -4.22 -0.71
CA PRO A 88 -8.40 -4.09 0.57
C PRO A 88 -8.02 -5.25 1.49
N CYS A 89 -7.73 -4.95 2.76
CA CYS A 89 -7.44 -5.99 3.74
C CYS A 89 -8.70 -6.48 4.48
N GLU A 90 -9.75 -5.65 4.54
CA GLU A 90 -11.04 -5.96 5.18
C GLU A 90 -10.95 -6.36 6.68
N ASN A 91 -9.83 -6.04 7.33
CA ASN A 91 -9.68 -6.21 8.78
C ASN A 91 -10.25 -4.98 9.51
N LYS A 92 -11.28 -5.19 10.34
CA LYS A 92 -12.02 -4.14 11.06
C LYS A 92 -11.18 -3.33 12.06
N ASN A 93 -10.01 -3.82 12.47
CA ASN A 93 -9.07 -3.07 13.30
C ASN A 93 -8.28 -2.04 12.46
N LEU A 94 -8.25 -2.20 11.14
CA LEU A 94 -7.45 -1.41 10.19
C LEU A 94 -8.29 -0.52 9.27
N GLY A 95 -9.61 -0.50 9.45
CA GLY A 95 -10.50 0.24 8.56
C GLY A 95 -11.94 -0.19 8.70
N GLU A 96 -12.76 0.32 7.78
CA GLU A 96 -14.20 0.15 7.83
C GLU A 96 -14.84 0.17 6.44
N PHE A 97 -16.04 -0.38 6.32
CA PHE A 97 -16.84 -0.21 5.11
C PHE A 97 -17.64 1.09 5.20
N VAL A 98 -17.42 2.01 4.26
CA VAL A 98 -18.14 3.29 4.15
C VAL A 98 -19.12 3.30 2.99
N GLY A 99 -20.18 4.11 3.10
CA GLY A 99 -21.21 4.27 2.06
C GLY A 99 -22.55 3.61 2.40
N LYS A 100 -23.64 4.19 1.87
CA LYS A 100 -25.02 3.75 2.15
C LYS A 100 -25.50 2.62 1.23
N GLU A 101 -25.43 2.82 -0.09
CA GLU A 101 -25.93 1.85 -1.08
C GLU A 101 -24.85 0.90 -1.58
N ARG A 102 -23.64 1.42 -1.80
CA ARG A 102 -22.46 0.62 -2.18
C ARG A 102 -21.40 0.80 -1.11
N LYS A 103 -21.20 -0.24 -0.31
CA LYS A 103 -20.15 -0.28 0.71
C LYS A 103 -18.79 -0.40 0.03
N VAL A 104 -17.86 0.46 0.42
CA VAL A 104 -16.46 0.47 -0.06
C VAL A 104 -15.55 0.38 1.15
N TRP A 105 -14.53 -0.46 1.09
CA TRP A 105 -13.52 -0.55 2.15
C TRP A 105 -12.72 0.75 2.24
N SER A 106 -12.57 1.29 3.44
CA SER A 106 -11.84 2.53 3.73
C SER A 106 -10.70 2.25 4.70
N CYS A 107 -9.49 2.61 4.29
CA CYS A 107 -8.30 2.62 5.13
C CYS A 107 -7.96 4.03 5.64
N ALA A 108 -8.89 4.99 5.60
CA ALA A 108 -8.58 6.40 5.91
C ALA A 108 -8.00 6.60 7.32
N GLY A 109 -8.44 5.80 8.31
CA GLY A 109 -7.88 5.79 9.66
C GLY A 109 -6.74 4.80 9.90
N CYS A 110 -6.24 4.14 8.85
CA CYS A 110 -5.23 3.10 8.94
C CYS A 110 -3.82 3.68 8.83
N ASP A 111 -2.98 3.47 9.84
CA ASP A 111 -1.59 3.93 9.85
C ASP A 111 -0.57 2.78 9.70
N ILE A 112 -1.03 1.53 9.60
CA ILE A 112 -0.17 0.35 9.81
C ILE A 112 1.00 0.28 8.84
N VAL A 113 0.78 0.60 7.56
CA VAL A 113 1.83 0.59 6.52
C VAL A 113 2.76 1.80 6.58
N HIS A 114 2.43 2.78 7.42
CA HIS A 114 3.22 3.97 7.70
C HIS A 114 4.14 3.80 8.91
N ARG A 115 4.04 2.68 9.64
CA ARG A 115 4.95 2.35 10.72
C ARG A 115 6.28 1.82 10.14
N PRO A 116 7.45 2.35 10.53
CA PRO A 116 8.74 1.96 9.94
C PRO A 116 9.02 0.46 9.98
N GLU A 117 8.71 -0.20 11.09
CA GLU A 117 8.90 -1.63 11.30
C GLU A 117 8.03 -2.46 10.35
N VAL A 118 6.78 -2.04 10.13
CA VAL A 118 5.84 -2.72 9.23
C VAL A 118 6.27 -2.50 7.77
N ALA A 119 6.66 -1.28 7.41
CA ALA A 119 7.14 -0.97 6.07
C ALA A 119 8.41 -1.76 5.73
N LYS A 120 9.34 -1.89 6.67
CA LYS A 120 10.55 -2.69 6.49
C LYS A 120 10.23 -4.17 6.29
N GLU A 121 9.34 -4.71 7.11
CA GLU A 121 9.00 -6.13 7.06
C GLU A 121 8.21 -6.49 5.79
N LEU A 122 7.26 -5.66 5.36
CA LEU A 122 6.56 -5.84 4.09
C LEU A 122 7.52 -5.80 2.90
N LEU A 123 8.49 -4.88 2.89
CA LEU A 123 9.50 -4.82 1.83
C LEU A 123 10.34 -6.10 1.79
N ARG A 124 10.78 -6.59 2.96
CA ARG A 124 11.52 -7.86 3.08
C ARG A 124 10.70 -9.03 2.54
N MET A 125 9.46 -9.18 2.97
CA MET A 125 8.55 -10.25 2.53
C MET A 125 8.35 -10.23 1.00
N MET A 126 8.16 -9.05 0.41
CA MET A 126 8.02 -8.92 -1.05
C MET A 126 9.29 -9.34 -1.80
N LYS A 127 10.48 -8.97 -1.30
CA LYS A 127 11.76 -9.36 -1.90
C LYS A 127 12.02 -10.85 -1.79
N GLU A 128 11.54 -11.48 -0.73
CA GLU A 128 11.56 -12.94 -0.56
C GLU A 128 10.56 -13.67 -1.46
N GLY A 129 9.67 -12.93 -2.14
CA GLY A 129 8.66 -13.50 -3.02
C GLY A 129 7.45 -14.07 -2.29
N ARG A 130 7.21 -13.66 -1.04
CA ARG A 130 6.01 -14.05 -0.27
C ARG A 130 4.75 -13.64 -1.02
N SER A 131 3.74 -14.48 -0.97
CA SER A 131 2.43 -14.20 -1.54
C SER A 131 1.69 -13.12 -0.74
N ARG A 132 0.72 -12.47 -1.38
CA ARG A 132 -0.20 -11.55 -0.70
C ARG A 132 -0.89 -12.20 0.50
N LYS A 133 -1.25 -13.49 0.41
CA LYS A 133 -1.91 -14.23 1.49
C LYS A 133 -1.00 -14.30 2.72
N GLU A 134 0.25 -14.72 2.55
CA GLU A 134 1.23 -14.80 3.65
C GLU A 134 1.48 -13.42 4.28
N MET A 135 1.57 -12.36 3.47
CA MET A 135 1.72 -10.99 3.98
C MET A 135 0.49 -10.53 4.80
N MET A 136 -0.72 -10.91 4.39
CA MET A 136 -1.94 -10.60 5.15
C MET A 136 -2.03 -11.39 6.45
N GLU A 137 -1.71 -12.68 6.43
CA GLU A 137 -1.67 -13.52 7.63
C GLU A 137 -0.69 -12.97 8.66
N TRP A 138 0.50 -12.57 8.23
CA TRP A 138 1.46 -11.87 9.09
C TRP A 138 0.91 -10.54 9.61
N LEU A 139 0.37 -9.67 8.74
CA LEU A 139 -0.18 -8.38 9.15
C LEU A 139 -1.27 -8.55 10.22
N PHE A 140 -2.15 -9.54 10.06
CA PHE A 140 -3.24 -9.79 11.01
C PHE A 140 -2.77 -10.41 12.32
N SER A 141 -1.56 -10.94 12.38
CA SER A 141 -0.98 -11.44 13.64
C SER A 141 -0.40 -10.33 14.52
N ILE A 142 -0.24 -9.11 13.99
CA ILE A 142 0.37 -7.97 14.68
C ILE A 142 -0.61 -6.80 14.89
N VAL A 143 -1.91 -7.03 14.65
CA VAL A 143 -3.00 -6.06 14.73
C VAL A 143 -4.13 -6.64 15.56
#